data_AF-A0A3D3F7P1-F1
#
_entry.id   AF-A0A3D3F7P1-F1
#
_cell.length_a   1.000
_cell.length_b   1.000
_cell.length_c   1.000
_cell.angle_alpha   90.00
_cell.angle_beta   90.00
_cell.angle_gamma   90.00
#
_symmetry.space_group_name_H-M   'P 1'
#
loop_
_entity.id
_entity.type
_entity.pdbx_description
1 polymer ?
#
loop_
_entity_poly.entity_id
_entity_poly.type
_entity_poly.pdbx_seq_one_letter_code
_entity_poly.pdbx_strand_id
1 'polypeptide(L)'
;ADPTLWWKLAIIISCGTLAAVLIPEFTKIFTSSRSGHVKEIVTASREGGPSLNILSGIVAGNFSAFWTGLLIAALMLVAYFTSMMGLDAVIGPHAGIFAFGLVAFGMLCMGPVTIAVDS
;
A
#
# COMPACT_ATOMS: atom_id res chain seq x y z
N ALA A 1 -18.14 -19.07 21.66
CA ALA A 1 -17.20 -18.33 20.80
C ALA A 1 -17.41 -18.79 19.37
N ASP A 2 -17.61 -17.88 18.42
CA ASP A 2 -17.83 -18.25 17.02
C ASP A 2 -16.55 -18.86 16.41
N PRO A 3 -16.58 -20.12 15.94
CA PRO A 3 -15.41 -20.80 15.38
C PRO A 3 -14.97 -20.23 14.01
N THR A 4 -15.70 -19.26 13.47
CA THR A 4 -15.41 -18.61 12.17
C THR A 4 -14.60 -17.31 12.32
N LEU A 5 -14.33 -16.85 13.54
CA LEU A 5 -13.69 -15.56 13.76
C LEU A 5 -12.22 -15.53 13.35
N TRP A 6 -11.50 -16.64 13.55
CA TRP A 6 -10.05 -16.72 13.35
C TRP A 6 -9.64 -16.45 11.90
N TRP A 7 -10.37 -17.00 10.91
CA TRP A 7 -10.02 -16.83 9.50
C TRP A 7 -10.30 -15.40 9.03
N LYS A 8 -11.34 -14.74 9.59
CA LYS A 8 -11.65 -13.33 9.28
C LYS A 8 -10.53 -12.42 9.75
N LEU A 9 -10.09 -12.58 11.01
CA LEU A 9 -8.95 -11.85 11.57
C LEU A 9 -7.67 -12.14 10.79
N ALA A 10 -7.41 -13.40 10.44
CA ALA A 10 -6.25 -13.78 9.67
C ALA A 10 -6.22 -13.12 8.28
N ILE A 11 -7.36 -13.06 7.57
CA ILE A 11 -7.45 -12.37 6.27
C ILE A 11 -7.17 -10.87 6.41
N ILE A 12 -7.78 -10.21 7.41
CA ILE A 12 -7.60 -8.76 7.62
C ILE A 12 -6.13 -8.43 7.92
N ILE A 13 -5.50 -9.18 8.83
CA ILE A 13 -4.07 -8.99 9.16
C ILE A 13 -3.18 -9.31 7.95
N SER A 14 -3.47 -10.40 7.23
CA SER A 14 -2.72 -10.78 6.03
C SER A 14 -2.80 -9.72 4.93
N CYS A 15 -3.95 -9.06 4.79
CA CYS A 15 -4.12 -7.91 3.89
C CYS A 15 -3.16 -6.76 4.24
N GLY A 16 -3.00 -6.48 5.55
CA GLY A 16 -2.03 -5.51 6.05
C GLY A 16 -0.58 -5.89 5.76
N THR A 17 -0.20 -7.15 6.02
CA THR A 17 1.16 -7.65 5.73
C THR A 17 1.44 -7.64 4.23
N LEU A 18 0.45 -7.97 3.40
CA LEU A 18 0.55 -7.87 1.95
C LEU A 18 0.77 -6.41 1.50
N ALA A 19 0.08 -5.45 2.14
CA ALA A 19 0.30 -4.02 1.90
C ALA A 19 1.75 -3.61 2.13
N ALA A 20 2.37 -4.09 3.22
CA ALA A 20 3.76 -3.78 3.57
C ALA A 20 4.76 -4.24 2.51
N VAL A 21 4.45 -5.29 1.76
CA VAL A 21 5.30 -5.80 0.66
C VAL A 21 4.97 -5.11 -0.67
N LEU A 22 3.69 -4.92 -0.96
CA LEU A 22 3.27 -4.36 -2.26
C LEU A 22 3.56 -2.86 -2.40
N ILE A 23 3.38 -2.06 -1.34
CA ILE A 23 3.62 -0.60 -1.41
C ILE A 23 5.06 -0.28 -1.84
N PRO A 24 6.12 -0.87 -1.23
CA PRO A 24 7.49 -0.66 -1.68
C PRO A 24 7.75 -1.15 -3.11
N GLU A 25 7.16 -2.28 -3.53
CA GLU A 25 7.38 -2.81 -4.88
C GLU A 25 6.75 -1.91 -5.96
N PHE A 26 5.55 -1.38 -5.72
CA PHE A 26 4.96 -0.35 -6.58
C PHE A 26 5.80 0.92 -6.61
N THR A 27 6.26 1.38 -5.44
CA THR A 27 7.14 2.57 -5.34
C THR A 27 8.43 2.38 -6.14
N LYS A 28 9.03 1.19 -6.08
CA LYS A 28 10.26 0.82 -6.79
C LYS A 28 10.14 0.92 -8.31
N ILE A 29 8.95 0.65 -8.87
CA ILE A 29 8.68 0.83 -10.30
C ILE A 29 8.87 2.30 -10.71
N PHE A 30 8.57 3.25 -9.82
CA PHE A 30 8.66 4.68 -10.10
C PHE A 30 9.96 5.34 -9.62
N THR A 31 10.69 4.72 -8.68
CA THR A 31 11.90 5.31 -8.09
C THR A 31 13.20 4.62 -8.49
N SER A 32 13.17 3.39 -9.00
CA SER A 32 14.39 2.67 -9.37
C SER A 32 15.04 3.26 -10.63
N SER A 33 16.35 3.52 -10.58
CA SER A 33 17.16 3.98 -11.72
C SER A 33 17.17 3.03 -12.92
N ARG A 34 16.74 1.77 -12.73
CA ARG A 34 16.58 0.80 -13.81
C ARG A 34 15.18 0.81 -14.44
N SER A 35 14.20 1.44 -13.82
CA SER A 35 12.82 1.47 -14.32
C SER A 35 12.67 2.35 -15.56
N GLY A 36 11.62 2.08 -16.35
CA GLY A 36 11.30 2.88 -17.54
C GLY A 36 11.03 4.34 -17.20
N HIS A 37 10.25 4.60 -16.14
CA HIS A 37 9.87 5.95 -15.73
C HIS A 37 11.07 6.82 -15.34
N VAL A 38 12.05 6.27 -14.60
CA VAL A 38 13.24 7.05 -14.22
C VAL A 38 14.15 7.29 -15.44
N LYS A 39 14.23 6.33 -16.37
CA LYS A 39 14.98 6.51 -17.63
C LYS A 39 14.37 7.57 -18.53
N GLU A 40 13.04 7.65 -18.59
CA GLU A 40 12.34 8.73 -19.31
C GLU A 40 12.67 10.10 -18.72
N ILE A 41 12.65 10.25 -17.39
CA ILE A 41 13.03 11.50 -16.72
C ILE A 41 14.49 11.88 -17.06
N VAL A 42 15.42 10.93 -17.02
CA VAL A 42 16.84 11.18 -17.37
C VAL A 42 17.01 11.56 -18.84
N THR A 43 16.24 10.94 -19.74
CA THR A 43 16.27 11.26 -21.17
C THR A 43 15.69 12.64 -21.45
N ALA A 44 14.53 12.97 -20.87
CA ALA A 44 13.91 14.29 -20.95
C ALA A 44 14.82 15.40 -20.39
N SER A 45 15.56 15.11 -19.32
CA SER A 45 16.56 16.03 -18.75
C SER A 45 17.73 16.30 -19.73
N ARG A 46 18.14 15.30 -20.53
CA ARG A 46 19.16 15.48 -21.57
C ARG A 46 18.66 16.27 -22.78
N GLU A 47 17.39 16.12 -23.14
CA GLU A 47 16.81 16.75 -24.33
C GLU A 47 16.33 18.19 -24.09
N GLY A 48 15.87 18.54 -22.89
CA GLY A 48 15.40 19.89 -22.61
C GLY A 48 15.61 20.40 -21.20
N GLY A 49 16.64 19.87 -20.53
CA GLY A 49 17.27 20.50 -19.38
C GLY A 49 16.44 20.46 -18.09
N PRO A 50 16.75 21.36 -17.14
CA PRO A 50 16.19 21.32 -15.78
C PRO A 50 14.66 21.44 -15.74
N SER A 51 14.05 22.21 -16.64
CA SER A 51 12.59 22.42 -16.67
C SER A 51 11.84 21.11 -16.97
N LEU A 52 12.28 20.37 -18.00
CA LEU A 52 11.69 19.10 -18.38
C LEU A 52 11.97 17.99 -17.36
N ASN A 53 13.09 18.06 -16.65
CA ASN A 53 13.37 17.17 -15.52
C ASN A 53 12.34 17.34 -14.40
N ILE A 54 12.06 18.58 -13.98
CA ILE A 54 11.07 18.86 -12.93
C ILE A 54 9.66 18.48 -13.39
N LEU A 55 9.28 18.83 -14.62
CA LEU A 55 7.96 18.50 -15.15
C LEU A 55 7.75 16.98 -15.21
N SER A 56 8.73 16.24 -15.75
CA SER A 56 8.65 14.77 -15.86
C SER A 56 8.63 14.10 -14.48
N GLY A 57 9.38 14.63 -13.51
CA GLY A 57 9.37 14.17 -12.13
C GLY A 57 8.01 14.34 -11.45
N ILE A 58 7.35 15.50 -11.61
CA ILE A 58 6.01 15.75 -11.05
C ILE A 58 4.97 14.80 -11.65
N VAL A 59 5.00 14.60 -12.97
CA VAL A 59 4.08 13.68 -13.65
C VAL A 59 4.27 12.24 -13.18
N ALA A 60 5.52 11.77 -13.12
CA ALA A 60 5.84 10.42 -12.63
C ALA A 60 5.43 10.22 -11.16
N GLY A 61 5.63 11.25 -10.32
CA GLY A 61 5.20 11.23 -8.92
C GLY A 61 3.69 11.12 -8.75
N ASN A 62 2.92 11.93 -9.49
CA ASN A 62 1.45 11.88 -9.47
C ASN A 62 0.91 10.53 -9.94
N PHE A 63 1.53 9.95 -10.98
CA PHE A 63 1.14 8.64 -11.49
C PHE A 63 1.47 7.53 -10.48
N SER A 64 2.62 7.59 -9.81
CA SER A 64 2.97 6.68 -8.71
C SER A 64 1.96 6.73 -7.57
N ALA A 65 1.56 7.94 -7.15
CA ALA A 65 0.58 8.15 -6.08
C ALA A 65 -0.80 7.58 -6.45
N PHE A 66 -1.23 7.72 -7.71
CA PHE A 66 -2.47 7.14 -8.20
C PHE A 66 -2.52 5.61 -8.04
N TRP A 67 -1.48 4.91 -8.51
CA TRP A 67 -1.43 3.44 -8.43
C TRP A 67 -1.30 2.94 -6.99
N THR A 68 -0.48 3.62 -6.19
CA THR A 68 -0.30 3.26 -4.77
C THR A 68 -1.59 3.53 -3.97
N GLY A 69 -2.30 4.62 -4.27
CA GLY A 69 -3.61 4.91 -3.69
C GLY A 69 -4.67 3.87 -4.06
N LEU A 70 -4.69 3.44 -5.33
CA LEU A 70 -5.59 2.38 -5.79
C LEU A 70 -5.32 1.04 -5.09
N LEU A 71 -4.05 0.69 -4.89
CA LEU A 71 -3.63 -0.49 -4.14
C LEU A 71 -4.15 -0.46 -2.70
N ILE A 72 -3.93 0.65 -1.99
CA ILE A 72 -4.39 0.81 -0.60
C ILE A 72 -5.92 0.73 -0.54
N ALA A 73 -6.63 1.38 -1.45
CA ALA A 73 -8.09 1.33 -1.52
C ALA A 73 -8.61 -0.10 -1.75
N ALA A 74 -7.96 -0.87 -2.63
CA ALA A 74 -8.32 -2.26 -2.89
C ALA A 74 -8.13 -3.16 -1.65
N LEU A 75 -7.00 -3.00 -0.94
CA LEU A 75 -6.71 -3.76 0.29
C LEU A 75 -7.68 -3.40 1.43
N MET A 76 -7.99 -2.11 1.58
CA MET A 76 -8.99 -1.65 2.55
C MET A 76 -10.39 -2.17 2.21
N LEU A 77 -10.74 -2.23 0.92
CA LEU A 77 -12.02 -2.79 0.47
C LEU A 77 -12.15 -4.28 0.85
N VAL A 78 -11.09 -5.08 0.67
CA VAL A 78 -11.10 -6.51 1.07
C VAL A 78 -11.29 -6.65 2.59
N ALA A 79 -10.61 -5.82 3.38
CA ALA A 79 -10.78 -5.82 4.83
C ALA A 79 -12.20 -5.41 5.27
N TYR A 80 -12.78 -4.42 4.57
CA TYR A 80 -14.15 -3.96 4.81
C TYR A 80 -15.19 -5.05 4.50
N PHE A 81 -15.08 -5.72 3.36
CA PHE A 81 -15.96 -6.85 3.03
C PHE A 81 -15.84 -7.99 4.04
N THR A 82 -14.62 -8.31 4.48
CA THR A 82 -14.39 -9.35 5.50
C THR A 82 -15.01 -8.97 6.85
N SER A 83 -15.04 -7.68 7.18
CA SER A 83 -15.68 -7.16 8.41
C SER A 83 -17.21 -7.34 8.40
N MET A 84 -17.86 -7.19 7.23
CA MET A 84 -19.31 -7.41 7.11
C MET A 84 -19.75 -8.86 7.31
N MET A 85 -18.84 -9.83 7.19
CA MET A 85 -19.16 -11.26 7.28
C MET A 85 -19.37 -11.73 8.73
N GLY A 86 -19.95 -10.91 9.59
CA GLY A 86 -20.30 -11.24 10.98
C GLY A 86 -19.21 -10.89 12.01
N LEU A 87 -18.37 -9.88 11.74
CA LEU A 87 -17.46 -9.32 12.76
C LEU A 87 -18.22 -8.38 13.74
N ASP A 88 -19.34 -7.82 13.29
CA ASP A 88 -20.24 -6.95 14.08
C ASP A 88 -20.79 -7.65 15.33
N ALA A 89 -21.13 -8.94 15.23
CA ALA A 89 -21.67 -9.72 16.34
C ALA A 89 -20.70 -9.89 17.53
N VAL A 90 -19.40 -9.68 17.31
CA VAL A 90 -18.35 -9.88 18.32
C VAL A 90 -17.73 -8.56 18.77
N ILE A 91 -17.52 -7.62 17.85
CA ILE A 91 -16.79 -6.36 18.08
C ILE A 91 -17.75 -5.17 18.23
N GLY A 92 -19.05 -5.39 17.99
CA GLY A 92 -20.08 -4.36 18.04
C GLY A 92 -20.12 -3.51 16.78
N PRO A 93 -20.83 -2.35 16.83
CA PRO A 93 -21.20 -1.55 15.65
C PRO A 93 -20.02 -0.91 14.90
N HIS A 94 -18.79 -1.03 15.43
CA HIS A 94 -17.58 -0.42 14.89
C HIS A 94 -16.61 -1.43 14.26
N ALA A 95 -17.07 -2.63 13.95
CA ALA A 95 -16.25 -3.71 13.38
C ALA A 95 -15.48 -3.31 12.11
N GLY A 96 -16.00 -2.38 11.30
CA GLY A 96 -15.31 -1.86 10.11
C GLY A 96 -14.04 -1.07 10.46
N ILE A 97 -14.14 -0.14 11.42
CA ILE A 97 -13.02 0.69 11.88
C ILE A 97 -11.96 -0.20 12.55
N PHE A 98 -12.41 -1.18 13.33
CA PHE A 98 -11.53 -2.16 13.94
C PHE A 98 -10.75 -2.96 12.88
N ALA A 99 -11.41 -3.40 11.80
CA ALA A 99 -10.74 -4.09 10.70
C ALA A 99 -9.66 -3.22 10.04
N PHE A 100 -9.91 -1.94 9.80
CA PHE A 100 -8.89 -1.02 9.28
C PHE A 100 -7.70 -0.86 10.25
N GLY A 101 -7.98 -0.79 11.56
CA GLY A 101 -6.93 -0.80 12.58
C GLY A 101 -6.05 -2.05 12.53
N LEU A 102 -6.66 -3.22 12.29
CA LEU A 102 -5.93 -4.48 12.13
C LEU A 102 -5.13 -4.57 10.83
N VAL A 103 -5.60 -3.97 9.73
CA VAL A 103 -4.80 -3.83 8.49
C VAL A 103 -3.56 -2.99 8.78
N ALA A 104 -3.71 -1.84 9.45
CA ALA A 104 -2.59 -0.98 9.82
C ALA A 104 -1.59 -1.71 10.75
N PHE A 105 -2.10 -2.45 11.73
CA PHE A 105 -1.28 -3.30 12.58
C PHE A 105 -0.48 -4.33 11.77
N GLY A 106 -1.14 -5.08 10.88
CA GLY A 106 -0.51 -6.08 10.03
C GLY A 106 0.57 -5.52 9.10
N MET A 107 0.40 -4.27 8.65
CA MET A 107 1.41 -3.55 7.87
C MET A 107 2.65 -3.23 8.72
N LEU A 108 2.44 -2.74 9.95
CA LEU A 108 3.52 -2.36 10.86
C LEU A 108 4.24 -3.56 11.50
N CYS A 109 3.70 -4.78 11.42
CA CYS A 109 4.42 -5.99 11.83
C CYS A 109 5.73 -6.20 11.05
N MET A 110 5.82 -5.71 9.81
CA MET A 110 7.06 -5.71 9.02
C MET A 110 7.97 -4.51 9.32
N GLY A 111 7.56 -3.63 10.24
CA GLY A 111 8.27 -2.40 10.61
C GLY A 111 9.76 -2.60 10.91
N PRO A 112 10.19 -3.57 11.73
CA PRO A 112 11.62 -3.79 11.99
C PRO A 112 12.43 -4.11 10.73
N VAL A 113 11.88 -4.89 9.80
CA VAL A 113 12.54 -5.23 8.53
C VAL A 113 12.61 -4.00 7.62
N THR A 114 11.50 -3.25 7.52
CA THR A 114 11.47 -2.02 6.74
C THR A 114 12.45 -0.98 7.27
N ILE A 115 12.54 -0.80 8.59
CA ILE A 115 13.50 0.11 9.22
C ILE A 115 14.93 -0.35 8.98
N ALA A 116 15.22 -1.65 9.12
CA ALA A 116 16.56 -2.19 8.93
C ALA A 116 17.07 -2.07 7.48
N VAL A 117 16.17 -2.02 6.49
CA VAL A 117 16.53 -1.83 5.08
C VAL A 117 16.60 -0.34 4.71
N ASP A 118 15.93 0.53 5.47
CA ASP A 118 15.86 1.99 5.21
C ASP A 118 16.99 2.79 5.92
N SER A 119 17.56 2.27 7.02
CA SER A 119 18.69 2.88 7.75
C SER A 119 20.05 2.62 7.12
#